data_AF-A0A9W7GSY9-F1
#
_entry.id   AF-A0A9W7GSY9-F1
#
_cell.length_a   1.000
_cell.length_b   1.000
_cell.length_c   1.000
_cell.angle_alpha   90.00
_cell.angle_beta   90.00
_cell.angle_gamma   90.00
#
_symmetry.space_group_name_H-M   'P 1'
#
loop_
_entity.id
_entity.type
_entity.pdbx_description
1 polymer ?
#
loop_
_entity_poly.entity_id
_entity_poly.type
_entity_poly.pdbx_seq_one_letter_code
_entity_poly.pdbx_strand_id
1 'polypeptide(L)'
;MGSNGYQPLFQTRLANGLLLFRLYAASLFIAFCFICFYRLSCFPAQHAKTHSLAWIGMFLAELWFGFYFSITVVVRWNPVFHSTFKNRLSSRYVEEALPGVDVFVCTADPVLEPPIMVINTVLSVMAYDYPPEKLSVYLSDDGCSDLTFYALLEAARFSRTWLPFCRKLKV
;
A
#
# COMPACT_ATOMS: atom_id res chain seq x y z
N MET A 1 -23.32 -19.04 1.86
CA MET A 1 -23.45 -17.60 1.55
C MET A 1 -24.19 -17.44 0.22
N GLY A 2 -25.46 -17.03 0.29
CA GLY A 2 -26.22 -16.32 -0.75
C GLY A 2 -26.49 -17.03 -2.09
N SER A 3 -27.59 -17.76 -2.17
CA SER A 3 -28.19 -18.34 -3.39
C SER A 3 -28.89 -17.30 -4.29
N ASN A 4 -28.18 -16.27 -4.73
CA ASN A 4 -28.66 -15.43 -5.84
C ASN A 4 -27.63 -15.60 -6.96
N GLY A 5 -28.05 -15.97 -8.18
CA GLY A 5 -27.20 -16.35 -9.33
C GLY A 5 -26.28 -15.26 -9.89
N TYR A 6 -25.79 -14.37 -9.04
CA TYR A 6 -24.92 -13.27 -9.36
C TYR A 6 -23.44 -13.69 -9.32
N GLN A 7 -22.68 -13.23 -10.33
CA GLN A 7 -21.23 -13.47 -10.42
C GLN A 7 -20.46 -12.76 -9.30
N PRO A 8 -19.31 -13.28 -8.82
CA PRO A 8 -18.55 -12.61 -7.77
C PRO A 8 -18.01 -11.24 -8.24
N LEU A 9 -18.08 -10.23 -7.35
CA LEU A 9 -17.58 -8.86 -7.61
C LEU A 9 -16.05 -8.78 -7.52
N PHE A 10 -15.47 -9.68 -6.74
CA PHE A 10 -14.04 -9.80 -6.51
C PHE A 10 -13.60 -11.22 -6.82
N GLN A 11 -12.43 -11.37 -7.43
CA GLN A 11 -11.77 -12.66 -7.56
C GLN A 11 -10.41 -12.60 -6.89
N THR A 12 -10.19 -13.57 -6.01
CA THR A 12 -8.90 -13.77 -5.37
C THR A 12 -8.12 -14.79 -6.19
N ARG A 13 -6.91 -14.44 -6.62
CA ARG A 13 -5.99 -15.31 -7.36
C ARG A 13 -4.72 -15.49 -6.55
N LEU A 14 -4.24 -16.72 -6.46
CA LEU A 14 -2.91 -16.99 -5.94
C LEU A 14 -1.87 -16.47 -6.95
N ALA A 15 -0.73 -16.01 -6.46
CA ALA A 15 0.36 -15.63 -7.34
C ALA A 15 0.80 -16.80 -8.25
N ASN A 16 1.42 -16.49 -9.38
CA ASN A 16 2.11 -17.50 -10.18
C ASN A 16 3.56 -17.62 -9.69
N GLY A 17 4.17 -18.80 -9.84
CA GLY A 17 5.59 -19.00 -9.50
C GLY A 17 5.90 -19.20 -8.00
N LEU A 18 4.91 -19.51 -7.15
CA LEU A 18 5.16 -19.79 -5.72
C LEU A 18 6.18 -20.92 -5.51
N LEU A 19 6.21 -21.91 -6.41
CA LEU A 19 7.13 -23.02 -6.29
C LEU A 19 8.59 -22.56 -6.42
N LEU A 20 8.89 -21.65 -7.34
CA LEU A 20 10.24 -21.06 -7.48
C LEU A 20 10.62 -20.26 -6.22
N PHE A 21 9.69 -19.45 -5.69
CA PHE A 21 9.92 -18.70 -4.45
C PHE A 21 10.18 -19.64 -3.26
N ARG A 22 9.39 -20.73 -3.12
CA ARG A 22 9.57 -21.70 -2.03
C ARG A 22 10.89 -22.45 -2.14
N LEU A 23 11.32 -22.82 -3.34
CA LEU A 23 12.62 -23.43 -3.57
C LEU A 23 13.78 -22.48 -3.22
N TYR A 24 13.67 -21.21 -3.62
CA TYR A 24 14.63 -20.17 -3.25
C TYR A 24 14.67 -19.92 -1.73
N ALA A 25 13.52 -19.86 -1.07
CA ALA A 25 13.46 -19.72 0.38
C ALA A 25 14.06 -20.93 1.11
N ALA A 26 13.80 -22.15 0.60
CA ALA A 26 14.37 -23.37 1.15
C ALA A 26 15.90 -23.42 0.97
N SER A 27 16.44 -23.01 -0.19
CA SER A 27 17.88 -23.00 -0.42
C SER A 27 18.60 -22.01 0.50
N LEU A 28 18.02 -20.82 0.72
CA LEU A 28 18.56 -19.85 1.68
C LEU A 28 18.46 -20.34 3.13
N PHE A 29 17.38 -21.02 3.50
CA PHE A 29 17.25 -21.62 4.83
C PHE A 29 18.32 -22.70 5.07
N ILE A 30 18.57 -23.55 4.07
CA ILE A 30 19.63 -24.57 4.14
C ILE A 30 21.01 -23.90 4.28
N ALA A 31 21.28 -22.85 3.49
CA ALA A 31 22.53 -22.10 3.58
C ALA A 31 22.72 -21.47 4.98
N PHE A 32 21.66 -20.91 5.56
CA PHE A 32 21.67 -20.39 6.92
C PHE A 32 21.98 -21.48 7.96
N CYS A 33 21.38 -22.66 7.85
CA CYS A 33 21.69 -23.80 8.72
C CYS A 33 23.17 -24.22 8.62
N PHE A 34 23.76 -24.22 7.42
CA PHE A 34 25.19 -24.50 7.24
C PHE A 34 26.08 -23.44 7.90
N ILE A 35 25.72 -22.15 7.79
CA ILE A 35 26.46 -21.05 8.44
C ILE A 35 26.40 -21.23 9.96
N CYS A 36 25.21 -21.48 10.53
CA CYS A 36 25.05 -21.73 11.96
C CYS A 36 25.87 -22.95 12.41
N PHE A 37 25.83 -24.06 11.66
CA PHE A 37 26.61 -25.26 11.97
C PHE A 37 28.12 -24.99 11.91
N TYR A 38 28.59 -24.27 10.91
CA TYR A 38 30.00 -23.87 10.79
C TYR A 38 30.44 -22.98 11.96
N ARG A 39 29.64 -21.97 12.32
CA ARG A 39 29.94 -21.04 13.43
C ARG A 39 29.99 -21.74 14.79
N LEU A 40 29.14 -22.75 15.00
CA LEU A 40 29.12 -23.56 16.22
C LEU A 40 30.29 -24.56 16.25
N SER A 41 30.60 -25.21 15.12
CA SER A 41 31.65 -26.24 15.05
C SER A 41 33.07 -25.64 15.06
N CYS A 42 33.25 -24.47 14.44
CA CYS A 42 34.54 -23.77 14.36
C CYS A 42 34.66 -22.66 15.41
N PHE A 43 34.18 -22.90 16.64
CA PHE A 43 34.30 -21.91 17.71
C PHE A 43 35.78 -21.73 18.11
N PRO A 44 36.33 -20.50 18.05
CA PRO A 44 37.73 -20.25 18.38
C PRO A 44 37.92 -20.27 19.90
N ALA A 45 37.99 -21.46 20.50
CA ALA A 45 38.14 -21.66 21.94
C ALA A 45 39.55 -21.30 22.48
N GLN A 46 40.56 -21.18 21.61
CA GLN A 46 41.98 -21.05 21.98
C GLN A 46 42.64 -19.71 21.58
N HIS A 47 41.89 -18.71 21.09
CA HIS A 47 42.44 -17.42 20.66
C HIS A 47 42.09 -16.25 21.61
N ALA A 48 42.87 -15.16 21.51
CA ALA A 48 42.76 -13.97 22.37
C ALA A 48 41.31 -13.49 22.57
N LYS A 49 40.99 -13.00 23.78
CA LYS A 49 39.63 -12.59 24.20
C LYS A 49 38.92 -11.67 23.19
N THR A 50 39.66 -10.76 22.56
CA THR A 50 39.14 -9.83 21.53
C THR A 50 38.62 -10.55 20.28
N HIS A 51 39.30 -11.61 19.83
CA HIS A 51 38.89 -12.40 18.67
C HIS A 51 37.64 -13.24 18.96
N SER A 52 37.51 -13.77 20.17
CA SER A 52 36.32 -14.49 20.62
C SER A 52 35.08 -13.59 20.68
N LEU A 53 35.23 -12.36 21.21
CA LEU A 53 34.13 -11.39 21.25
C LEU A 53 33.68 -10.95 19.85
N ALA A 54 34.62 -10.70 18.93
CA ALA A 54 34.30 -10.38 17.54
C ALA A 54 33.57 -11.54 16.85
N TRP A 55 33.97 -12.79 17.11
CA TRP A 55 33.31 -13.98 16.58
C TRP A 55 31.86 -14.11 17.07
N ILE A 56 31.64 -13.90 18.38
CA ILE A 56 30.29 -13.91 18.99
C ILE A 56 29.42 -12.78 18.42
N GLY A 57 29.98 -11.57 18.26
CA GLY A 57 29.27 -10.44 17.66
C GLY A 57 28.83 -10.71 16.22
N MET A 58 29.73 -11.26 15.39
CA MET A 58 29.39 -11.67 14.02
C MET A 58 28.30 -12.76 14.00
N PHE A 59 28.42 -13.76 14.88
CA PHE A 59 27.41 -14.82 14.98
C PHE A 59 26.03 -14.28 15.39
N LEU A 60 25.98 -13.33 16.34
CA LEU A 60 24.74 -12.71 16.76
C LEU A 60 24.10 -11.88 15.64
N ALA A 61 24.91 -11.17 14.84
CA ALA A 61 24.43 -10.45 13.66
C ALA A 61 23.86 -11.41 12.60
N GLU A 62 24.53 -12.54 12.34
CA GLU A 62 24.04 -13.58 11.42
C GLU A 62 22.71 -14.18 11.89
N LEU A 63 22.57 -14.48 13.19
CA LEU A 63 21.30 -14.94 13.77
C LEU A 63 20.17 -13.90 13.60
N TRP A 64 20.49 -12.61 13.80
CA TRP A 64 19.52 -11.52 13.61
C TRP A 64 19.04 -11.44 12.15
N PHE A 65 19.97 -11.49 11.19
CA PHE A 65 19.62 -11.51 9.77
C PHE A 65 18.83 -12.76 9.37
N GLY A 66 19.18 -13.94 9.90
CA GLY A 66 18.43 -15.18 9.68
C GLY A 66 17.01 -15.13 10.24
N PHE A 67 16.84 -14.54 11.42
CA PHE A 67 15.52 -14.30 12.02
C PHE A 67 14.68 -13.33 11.18
N TYR A 68 15.27 -12.20 10.77
CA TYR A 68 14.62 -11.23 9.88
C TYR A 68 14.19 -11.88 8.55
N PHE A 69 15.07 -12.69 7.95
CA PHE A 69 14.77 -13.43 6.73
C PHE A 69 13.61 -14.41 6.93
N SER A 70 13.60 -15.14 8.05
CA SER A 70 12.53 -16.08 8.38
C SER A 70 11.16 -15.39 8.49
N ILE A 71 11.09 -14.24 9.17
CA ILE A 71 9.86 -13.42 9.22
C ILE A 71 9.44 -13.00 7.80
N THR A 72 10.40 -12.56 6.99
CA THR A 72 10.14 -12.12 5.62
C THR A 72 9.56 -13.25 4.75
N VAL A 73 10.09 -14.47 4.87
CA VAL A 73 9.57 -15.66 4.16
C VAL A 73 8.15 -16.00 4.63
N VAL A 74 7.89 -15.93 5.94
CA VAL A 74 6.56 -16.22 6.49
C VAL A 74 5.51 -15.25 5.96
N VAL A 75 5.78 -13.94 5.98
CA VAL A 75 4.86 -12.90 5.47
C VAL A 75 4.60 -13.07 3.97
N ARG A 76 5.59 -13.56 3.21
CA ARG A 76 5.52 -13.75 1.76
C ARG A 76 5.19 -15.18 1.32
N TRP A 77 4.80 -16.06 2.24
CA TRP A 77 4.63 -17.49 1.94
C TRP A 77 3.49 -17.78 0.96
N ASN A 78 2.42 -16.97 1.02
CA ASN A 78 1.23 -17.14 0.19
C ASN A 78 0.70 -15.77 -0.29
N PRO A 79 1.37 -15.13 -1.26
CA PRO A 79 0.91 -13.87 -1.80
C PRO A 79 -0.40 -14.06 -2.57
N VAL A 80 -1.33 -13.14 -2.32
CA VAL A 80 -2.69 -13.16 -2.85
C VAL A 80 -2.94 -11.88 -3.64
N PHE A 81 -3.47 -12.04 -4.85
CA PHE A 81 -3.90 -10.93 -5.69
C PHE A 81 -5.42 -10.84 -5.74
N HIS A 82 -5.95 -9.63 -5.65
CA HIS A 82 -7.38 -9.37 -5.77
C HIS A 82 -7.66 -8.64 -7.07
N SER A 83 -8.62 -9.15 -7.85
CA SER A 83 -9.14 -8.50 -9.05
C SER A 83 -10.57 -8.04 -8.81
N THR A 84 -10.88 -6.81 -9.19
CA THR A 84 -12.20 -6.16 -9.04
C THR A 84 -12.93 -6.11 -10.37
N PHE A 85 -14.23 -6.42 -10.40
CA PHE A 85 -15.05 -6.37 -11.63
C PHE A 85 -16.10 -5.26 -11.57
N LYS A 86 -15.75 -4.05 -12.02
CA LYS A 86 -16.64 -2.88 -12.02
C LYS A 86 -17.94 -3.11 -12.83
N ASN A 87 -17.86 -3.78 -13.98
CA ASN A 87 -19.03 -4.07 -14.81
C ASN A 87 -20.07 -4.95 -14.07
N ARG A 88 -19.62 -5.89 -13.24
CA ARG A 88 -20.54 -6.72 -12.44
C ARG A 88 -21.18 -5.94 -11.30
N LEU A 89 -20.48 -4.93 -10.78
CA LEU A 89 -20.99 -4.03 -9.76
C LEU A 89 -22.10 -3.16 -10.36
N SER A 90 -21.85 -2.50 -11.49
CA SER A 90 -22.84 -1.65 -12.17
C SER A 90 -24.04 -2.42 -12.70
N SER A 91 -23.87 -3.69 -13.12
CA SER A 91 -25.01 -4.53 -13.50
C SER A 91 -25.85 -5.02 -12.31
N ARG A 92 -25.29 -5.07 -11.09
CA ARG A 92 -26.01 -5.55 -9.89
C ARG A 92 -26.69 -4.42 -9.14
N TYR A 93 -26.01 -3.30 -9.01
CA TYR A 93 -26.48 -2.15 -8.23
C TYR A 93 -26.70 -0.97 -9.16
N VAL A 94 -27.90 -0.41 -9.10
CA VAL A 94 -28.17 0.93 -9.63
C VAL A 94 -27.36 1.94 -8.82
N GLU A 95 -26.96 3.06 -9.42
CA GLU A 95 -26.17 4.12 -8.77
C GLU A 95 -26.79 4.59 -7.43
N GLU A 96 -28.11 4.58 -7.33
CA GLU A 96 -28.90 4.89 -6.14
C GLU A 96 -28.67 3.92 -4.96
N ALA A 97 -28.18 2.71 -5.22
CA ALA A 97 -27.86 1.71 -4.19
C ALA A 97 -26.39 1.80 -3.70
N LEU A 98 -25.56 2.63 -4.32
CA LEU A 98 -24.17 2.85 -3.87
C LEU A 98 -24.12 3.57 -2.51
N PRO A 99 -23.12 3.29 -1.65
CA PRO A 99 -22.99 3.99 -0.36
C PRO A 99 -22.56 5.45 -0.52
N GLY A 100 -22.71 6.25 0.53
CA GLY A 100 -22.00 7.53 0.62
C GLY A 100 -20.50 7.30 0.83
N VAL A 101 -19.66 8.15 0.24
CA VAL A 101 -18.20 8.11 0.34
C VAL A 101 -17.69 9.50 0.69
N ASP A 102 -17.00 9.59 1.81
CA ASP A 102 -16.31 10.80 2.26
C ASP A 102 -14.81 10.64 2.01
N VAL A 103 -14.21 11.58 1.28
CA VAL A 103 -12.77 11.62 1.01
C VAL A 103 -12.15 12.77 1.78
N PHE A 104 -11.18 12.44 2.63
CA PHE A 104 -10.41 13.41 3.39
C PHE A 104 -9.06 13.66 2.70
N VAL A 105 -8.80 14.92 2.40
CA VAL A 105 -7.49 15.42 1.97
C VAL A 105 -6.92 16.20 3.14
N CYS A 106 -5.71 15.84 3.58
CA CYS A 106 -5.03 16.55 4.66
C CYS A 106 -3.75 17.19 4.13
N THR A 107 -3.49 18.42 4.55
CA THR A 107 -2.25 19.14 4.25
C THR A 107 -1.73 19.81 5.51
N ALA A 108 -0.40 19.94 5.62
CA ALA A 108 0.24 20.43 6.85
C ALA A 108 1.14 21.65 6.64
N ASP A 109 1.77 21.81 5.48
CA ASP A 109 2.69 22.93 5.24
C ASP A 109 2.60 23.40 3.77
N PRO A 110 2.18 24.64 3.50
CA PRO A 110 2.05 25.16 2.13
C PRO A 110 3.37 25.30 1.36
N VAL A 111 4.53 25.23 2.03
CA VAL A 111 5.85 25.28 1.39
C VAL A 111 6.25 23.89 0.91
N LEU A 112 6.08 22.87 1.75
CA LEU A 112 6.38 21.47 1.41
C LEU A 112 5.30 20.83 0.52
N GLU A 113 4.05 21.23 0.71
CA GLU A 113 2.86 20.80 -0.01
C GLU A 113 2.21 22.02 -0.69
N PRO A 114 2.72 22.45 -1.86
CA PRO A 114 2.24 23.66 -2.52
C PRO A 114 0.72 23.65 -2.71
N PRO A 115 0.00 24.75 -2.42
CA PRO A 115 -1.46 24.79 -2.50
C PRO A 115 -2.01 24.29 -3.84
N ILE A 116 -1.34 24.59 -4.96
CA ILE A 116 -1.71 24.13 -6.30
C ILE A 116 -1.76 22.59 -6.42
N MET A 117 -0.87 21.87 -5.74
CA MET A 117 -0.88 20.41 -5.71
C MET A 117 -2.09 19.89 -4.92
N VAL A 118 -2.37 20.52 -3.79
CA VAL A 118 -3.50 20.19 -2.92
C VAL A 118 -4.82 20.40 -3.66
N ILE A 119 -5.02 21.56 -4.31
CA ILE A 119 -6.25 21.82 -5.06
C ILE A 119 -6.40 20.94 -6.30
N ASN A 120 -5.31 20.57 -6.99
CA ASN A 120 -5.38 19.59 -8.08
C ASN A 120 -5.86 18.23 -7.58
N THR A 121 -5.42 17.81 -6.40
CA THR A 121 -5.89 16.58 -5.75
C THR A 121 -7.37 16.67 -5.43
N VAL A 122 -7.82 17.77 -4.81
CA VAL A 122 -9.25 18.01 -4.50
C VAL A 122 -10.10 17.97 -5.78
N LEU A 123 -9.70 18.71 -6.84
CA LEU A 123 -10.41 18.75 -8.12
C LEU A 123 -10.46 17.37 -8.79
N SER A 124 -9.37 16.61 -8.74
CA SER A 124 -9.32 15.25 -9.29
C SER A 124 -10.27 14.31 -8.56
N VAL A 125 -10.36 14.38 -7.23
CA VAL A 125 -11.29 13.56 -6.45
C VAL A 125 -12.73 13.95 -6.75
N MET A 126 -13.05 15.25 -6.82
CA MET A 126 -14.39 15.73 -7.17
C MET A 126 -14.84 15.30 -8.58
N ALA A 127 -13.88 15.00 -9.47
CA ALA A 127 -14.13 14.53 -10.83
C ALA A 127 -14.30 13.01 -10.95
N TYR A 128 -14.26 12.25 -9.84
CA TYR A 128 -14.47 10.81 -9.86
C TYR A 128 -15.82 10.41 -10.48
N ASP A 129 -15.84 9.26 -11.14
CA ASP A 129 -17.02 8.64 -11.71
C ASP A 129 -17.87 7.99 -10.60
N TYR A 130 -18.52 8.86 -9.81
CA TYR A 130 -19.39 8.51 -8.69
C TYR A 130 -20.57 9.48 -8.61
N PRO A 131 -21.74 9.05 -8.08
CA PRO A 131 -22.87 9.96 -7.95
C PRO A 131 -22.53 11.18 -7.07
N PRO A 132 -22.76 12.41 -7.55
CA PRO A 132 -22.31 13.64 -6.88
C PRO A 132 -22.99 13.85 -5.53
N GLU A 133 -24.21 13.35 -5.34
CA GLU A 133 -24.94 13.41 -4.08
C GLU A 133 -24.40 12.42 -3.01
N LYS A 134 -23.45 11.55 -3.40
CA LYS A 134 -22.86 10.54 -2.52
C LYS A 134 -21.36 10.70 -2.31
N LEU A 135 -20.71 11.61 -3.04
CA LEU A 135 -19.28 11.87 -2.90
C LEU A 135 -19.09 13.21 -2.21
N SER A 136 -18.58 13.19 -0.97
CA SER A 136 -18.18 14.38 -0.24
C SER A 136 -16.65 14.45 -0.17
N VAL A 137 -16.09 15.65 -0.35
CA VAL A 137 -14.65 15.89 -0.26
C VAL A 137 -14.39 16.93 0.82
N TYR A 138 -13.52 16.60 1.76
CA TYR A 138 -13.12 17.46 2.88
C TYR A 138 -11.63 17.74 2.80
N LEU A 139 -11.24 19.01 2.95
CA LEU A 139 -9.85 19.42 3.09
C LEU A 139 -9.60 19.86 4.54
N SER A 140 -8.64 19.22 5.20
CA SER A 140 -8.09 19.63 6.50
C SER A 140 -6.72 20.26 6.28
N ASP A 141 -6.53 21.49 6.74
CA ASP A 141 -5.25 22.20 6.67
C ASP A 141 -4.72 22.42 8.09
N ASP A 142 -3.77 21.58 8.50
CA ASP A 142 -3.12 21.67 9.81
C ASP A 142 -2.13 22.85 9.88
N GLY A 143 -1.70 23.36 8.72
CA GLY A 143 -0.82 24.52 8.61
C GLY A 143 -1.54 25.86 8.75
N CYS A 144 -2.89 25.84 8.75
CA CYS A 144 -3.75 27.03 8.82
C CYS A 144 -3.30 28.13 7.82
N SER A 145 -3.01 27.71 6.58
CA SER A 145 -2.42 28.58 5.58
C SER A 145 -3.49 29.38 4.84
N ASP A 146 -3.38 30.71 4.90
CA ASP A 146 -4.21 31.61 4.10
C ASP A 146 -4.08 31.30 2.59
N LEU A 147 -2.89 30.88 2.13
CA LEU A 147 -2.66 30.54 0.72
C LEU A 147 -3.46 29.30 0.30
N THR A 148 -3.54 28.28 1.17
CA THR A 148 -4.33 27.07 0.92
C THR A 148 -5.83 27.41 0.87
N PHE A 149 -6.28 28.28 1.78
CA PHE A 149 -7.66 28.77 1.77
C PHE A 149 -8.01 29.49 0.47
N TYR A 150 -7.20 30.47 0.03
CA TYR A 150 -7.45 31.20 -1.23
C TYR A 150 -7.35 30.29 -2.45
N ALA A 151 -6.39 29.35 -2.48
CA ALA A 151 -6.29 28.37 -3.56
C ALA A 151 -7.57 27.53 -3.66
N LEU A 152 -8.09 27.04 -2.52
CA LEU A 152 -9.33 26.25 -2.49
C LEU A 152 -10.53 27.08 -2.95
N LEU A 153 -10.60 28.36 -2.57
CA LEU A 153 -11.65 29.27 -3.02
C LEU A 153 -11.65 29.42 -4.56
N GLU A 154 -10.47 29.61 -5.17
CA GLU A 154 -10.36 29.69 -6.64
C GLU A 154 -10.64 28.34 -7.30
N ALA A 155 -10.19 27.23 -6.71
CA ALA A 155 -10.52 25.89 -7.18
C ALA A 155 -12.03 25.62 -7.15
N ALA A 156 -12.74 26.09 -6.13
CA ALA A 156 -14.19 25.97 -6.03
C ALA A 156 -14.93 26.77 -7.13
N ARG A 157 -14.36 27.87 -7.61
CA ARG A 157 -14.88 28.60 -8.77
C ARG A 157 -14.58 27.85 -10.07
N PHE A 158 -13.35 27.38 -10.22
CA PHE A 158 -12.91 26.64 -11.40
C PHE A 158 -13.64 25.30 -11.59
N SER A 159 -13.97 24.61 -10.49
CA SER A 159 -14.67 23.32 -10.49
C SER A 159 -16.00 23.37 -11.25
N ARG A 160 -16.69 24.53 -11.25
CA ARG A 160 -17.95 24.75 -11.99
C ARG A 160 -17.80 24.54 -13.49
N THR A 161 -16.62 24.83 -14.04
CA THR A 161 -16.30 24.64 -15.46
C THR A 161 -15.60 23.30 -15.70
N TRP A 162 -14.68 22.92 -14.80
CA TRP A 162 -13.85 21.73 -14.94
C TRP A 162 -14.62 20.42 -14.77
N LEU A 163 -15.47 20.29 -13.74
CA LEU A 163 -16.15 19.02 -13.45
C LEU A 163 -17.13 18.60 -14.57
N PRO A 164 -17.97 19.49 -15.14
CA PRO A 164 -18.79 19.12 -16.29
C PRO A 164 -17.96 18.72 -17.52
N PHE A 165 -16.81 19.36 -17.73
CA PHE A 165 -15.88 19.04 -18.82
C PHE A 165 -15.32 17.62 -18.68
N CYS A 166 -14.77 17.27 -17.51
CA CYS A 166 -14.25 15.92 -17.22
C CYS A 166 -15.30 14.85 -17.44
N ARG A 167 -16.51 15.04 -16.90
CA ARG A 167 -17.61 14.07 -17.02
C ARG A 167 -18.05 13.88 -18.46
N LYS A 168 -18.13 14.97 -19.25
CA LYS A 168 -18.56 14.91 -20.66
C LYS A 168 -17.54 14.21 -21.54
N LEU A 169 -16.25 14.45 -21.32
CA LEU A 169 -15.18 13.90 -22.15
C LEU A 169 -14.60 12.58 -21.63
N LYS A 170 -14.98 12.15 -20.42
CA LYS A 170 -14.44 10.98 -19.73
C LYS A 170 -12.91 11.00 -19.66
N VAL A 171 -12.37 12.16 -19.27
CA VAL A 171 -10.93 12.43 -19.09
C VAL A 171 -10.56 12.23 -17.63
#